data_AF-A0AAP6A6Q3-F1
#
_entry.id   AF-A0AAP6A6Q3-F1
#
_cell.length_a   1.000
_cell.length_b   1.000
_cell.length_c   1.000
_cell.angle_alpha   90.00
_cell.angle_beta   90.00
_cell.angle_gamma   90.00
#
_symmetry.space_group_name_H-M   'P 1'
#
loop_
_entity.id
_entity.type
_entity.pdbx_description
1 polymer ?
#
loop_
_entity_poly.entity_id
_entity_poly.type
_entity_poly.pdbx_seq_one_letter_code
_entity_poly.pdbx_strand_id
1 'polypeptide(L)'
;MELKVYSCHDDFNFHKEEVSFAEERLSTTYRRAVYYVKDKANNTICFVCMGGHISAVIFLLKKYYGLIDYKAEDINKWQDIIRNNFVIHNALFDSPKYYSEEITGDAVYWAGEVQEVE
;
A
#
# COMPACT_ATOMS: atom_id res chain seq x y z
N MET A 1 -3.70 17.90 -5.48
CA MET A 1 -3.48 17.26 -4.16
C MET A 1 -2.00 17.18 -3.94
N GLU A 2 -1.55 17.43 -2.70
CA GLU A 2 -0.14 17.24 -2.29
C GLU A 2 0.20 15.74 -2.25
N LEU A 3 1.47 15.39 -2.50
CA LEU A 3 1.95 14.01 -2.40
C LEU A 3 2.14 13.64 -0.93
N LYS A 4 1.55 12.52 -0.51
CA LYS A 4 1.76 11.96 0.83
C LYS A 4 2.68 10.76 0.71
N VAL A 5 3.70 10.70 1.55
CA VAL A 5 4.72 9.65 1.51
C VAL A 5 4.70 8.89 2.81
N TYR A 6 4.76 7.56 2.70
CA TYR A 6 4.92 6.67 3.83
C TYR A 6 6.02 5.64 3.54
N SER A 7 6.64 5.13 4.58
CA SER A 7 7.57 4.01 4.52
C SER A 7 7.21 2.96 5.57
N CYS A 8 7.48 1.69 5.27
CA CYS A 8 7.34 0.60 6.22
C CYS A 8 8.56 -0.32 6.13
N HIS A 9 9.19 -0.56 7.29
CA HIS A 9 10.43 -1.31 7.40
C HIS A 9 10.26 -2.69 8.04
N ASP A 10 9.17 -2.90 8.78
CA ASP A 10 8.89 -4.09 9.61
C ASP A 10 7.52 -4.72 9.29
N ASP A 11 7.08 -4.56 8.04
CA ASP A 11 5.85 -5.08 7.44
C ASP A 11 4.52 -4.55 7.98
N PHE A 12 4.46 -3.86 9.12
CA PHE A 12 3.19 -3.42 9.71
C PHE A 12 3.13 -1.94 10.09
N ASN A 13 4.27 -1.34 10.45
CA ASN A 13 4.30 0.01 10.96
C ASN A 13 4.69 0.99 9.85
N PHE A 14 3.73 1.83 9.47
CA PHE A 14 3.91 2.85 8.43
C PHE A 14 4.25 4.19 9.06
N HIS A 15 5.43 4.70 8.74
CA HIS A 15 5.90 6.02 9.14
C HIS A 15 5.58 7.03 8.05
N LYS A 16 5.11 8.20 8.44
CA LYS A 16 4.96 9.31 7.50
C LYS A 16 6.34 9.87 7.17
N GLU A 17 6.57 10.11 5.88
CA GLU A 17 7.84 10.60 5.35
C GLU A 17 7.66 11.95 4.65
N GLU A 18 8.77 12.67 4.52
CA GLU A 18 8.85 13.88 3.70
C GLU A 18 8.82 13.57 2.20
N VAL A 19 8.39 14.53 1.38
CA VAL A 19 8.36 14.35 -0.09
C VAL A 19 9.74 14.06 -0.66
N SER A 20 10.79 14.66 -0.10
CA SER A 20 12.19 14.44 -0.51
C SER A 20 12.63 12.98 -0.38
N PHE A 21 12.04 12.21 0.55
CA PHE A 21 12.28 10.78 0.70
C PHE A 21 11.82 10.00 -0.54
N ALA A 22 10.67 10.36 -1.10
CA ALA A 22 10.15 9.76 -2.32
C ALA A 22 10.96 10.18 -3.54
N GLU A 23 11.34 11.45 -3.62
CA GLU A 23 12.17 11.98 -4.70
C GLU A 23 13.52 11.27 -4.77
N GLU A 24 14.19 11.07 -3.62
CA GLU A 24 15.44 10.33 -3.55
C GLU A 24 15.29 8.90 -4.08
N ARG A 25 14.28 8.16 -3.60
CA ARG A 25 14.06 6.75 -3.96
C ARG A 25 13.64 6.55 -5.42
N LEU A 26 12.88 7.48 -5.96
CA LEU A 26 12.44 7.44 -7.36
C LEU A 26 13.45 8.07 -8.32
N SER A 27 14.54 8.65 -7.80
CA SER A 27 15.59 9.25 -8.63
C SER A 27 16.31 8.21 -9.49
N THR A 28 16.74 8.61 -10.68
CA THR A 28 17.56 7.77 -11.56
C THR A 28 18.94 7.45 -10.97
N THR A 29 19.34 8.18 -9.92
CA THR A 29 20.60 7.97 -9.19
C THR A 29 20.46 6.98 -8.04
N TYR A 30 19.24 6.61 -7.65
CA TYR A 30 19.00 5.64 -6.59
C TYR A 30 19.39 4.24 -7.08
N ARG A 31 20.31 3.59 -6.37
CA ARG A 31 20.93 2.34 -6.83
C ARG A 31 20.27 1.07 -6.29
N ARG A 32 19.34 1.20 -5.34
CA ARG A 32 18.68 0.05 -4.72
C ARG A 32 17.34 -0.19 -5.40
N ALA A 33 16.91 -1.45 -5.41
CA ALA A 33 15.55 -1.79 -5.79
C ALA A 33 14.56 -1.06 -4.87
N VAL A 34 13.53 -0.49 -5.45
CA VAL A 34 12.42 0.14 -4.73
C VAL A 34 11.19 -0.73 -4.88
N TYR A 35 10.43 -0.80 -3.80
CA TYR A 35 9.18 -1.54 -3.72
C TYR A 35 8.15 -0.58 -3.17
N TYR A 36 7.04 -0.39 -3.89
CA TYR A 36 6.02 0.54 -3.43
C TYR A 36 4.63 0.15 -3.92
N VAL A 37 3.64 0.65 -3.18
CA VAL A 37 2.25 0.75 -3.62
C VAL A 37 1.89 2.24 -3.67
N LYS A 38 1.32 2.68 -4.80
CA LYS A 38 0.86 4.05 -4.99
C LYS A 38 -0.65 4.08 -5.16
N ASP A 39 -1.32 4.89 -4.36
CA ASP A 39 -2.72 5.25 -4.56
C ASP A 39 -2.84 6.52 -5.40
N LYS A 40 -3.35 6.37 -6.62
CA LYS A 40 -3.55 7.47 -7.57
C LYS A 40 -4.67 8.42 -7.10
N ALA A 41 -5.72 7.91 -6.45
CA ALA A 41 -6.87 8.70 -6.05
C ALA A 41 -6.56 9.59 -4.84
N ASN A 42 -5.75 9.09 -3.89
CA ASN A 42 -5.35 9.85 -2.70
C ASN A 42 -4.00 10.57 -2.81
N ASN A 43 -3.32 10.42 -3.96
CA ASN A 43 -1.98 10.91 -4.23
C ASN A 43 -0.99 10.52 -3.12
N THR A 44 -0.99 9.24 -2.77
CA THR A 44 -0.16 8.68 -1.69
C THR A 44 0.76 7.58 -2.24
N ILE A 45 2.00 7.53 -1.78
CA ILE A 45 2.95 6.45 -2.06
C ILE A 45 3.46 5.84 -0.76
N CYS A 46 3.45 4.51 -0.70
CA CYS A 46 3.94 3.72 0.43
C CYS A 46 5.13 2.88 -0.05
N PHE A 47 6.33 3.20 0.44
CA PHE A 47 7.54 2.40 0.21
C PHE A 47 7.59 1.25 1.22
N VAL A 48 7.95 0.07 0.74
CA VAL A 48 8.01 -1.16 1.56
C VAL A 48 9.29 -1.93 1.29
N CYS A 49 9.56 -2.92 2.13
CA CYS A 49 10.53 -3.97 1.84
C CYS A 49 9.99 -4.97 0.80
N MET A 50 10.87 -5.82 0.26
CA MET A 50 10.46 -6.93 -0.60
C MET A 50 9.45 -7.81 0.14
N GLY A 51 8.23 -7.95 -0.40
CA GLY A 51 7.15 -8.73 0.21
C GLY A 51 6.10 -7.90 0.97
N GLY A 52 6.38 -6.64 1.33
CA GLY A 52 5.50 -5.81 2.16
C GLY A 52 4.33 -5.13 1.42
N HIS A 53 4.12 -5.39 0.13
CA HIS A 53 3.10 -4.68 -0.66
C HIS A 53 1.67 -4.93 -0.17
N ILE A 54 1.36 -6.12 0.34
CA ILE A 54 0.02 -6.41 0.87
C ILE A 54 -0.29 -5.53 2.07
N SER A 55 0.67 -5.34 2.97
CA SER A 55 0.54 -4.43 4.10
C SER A 55 0.32 -2.98 3.65
N ALA A 56 1.01 -2.54 2.58
CA ALA A 56 0.79 -1.20 2.02
C ALA A 56 -0.60 -1.04 1.38
N VAL A 57 -1.10 -2.07 0.68
CA VAL A 57 -2.48 -2.09 0.16
C VAL A 57 -3.48 -1.94 1.30
N ILE A 58 -3.31 -2.72 2.37
CA ILE A 58 -4.19 -2.70 3.54
C ILE A 58 -4.12 -1.35 4.25
N PHE A 59 -2.91 -0.82 4.46
CA PHE A 59 -2.68 0.50 5.04
C PHE A 59 -3.46 1.58 4.30
N LEU A 60 -3.34 1.63 2.98
CA LEU A 60 -4.04 2.62 2.14
C LEU A 60 -5.56 2.47 2.22
N LEU A 61 -6.08 1.24 2.21
CA LEU A 61 -7.50 0.96 2.37
C LEU A 61 -8.03 1.42 3.73
N LYS A 62 -7.30 1.13 4.82
CA LYS A 62 -7.64 1.60 6.17
C LYS A 62 -7.62 3.12 6.23
N LYS A 63 -6.54 3.73 5.74
CA LYS A 63 -6.28 5.17 5.88
C LYS A 63 -7.27 6.04 5.11
N TYR A 64 -7.63 5.65 3.88
CA TYR A 64 -8.38 6.53 2.99
C TYR A 64 -9.74 6.00 2.54
N TYR A 65 -9.99 4.70 2.66
CA TYR A 65 -11.23 4.08 2.16
C TYR A 65 -12.11 3.48 3.25
N GLY A 66 -11.68 3.60 4.52
CA GLY A 66 -12.46 3.22 5.69
C GLY A 66 -12.56 1.72 5.90
N LEU A 67 -11.54 0.95 5.48
CA LEU A 67 -11.44 -0.45 5.87
C LEU A 67 -11.21 -0.53 7.39
N ILE A 68 -12.18 -1.10 8.11
CA ILE A 68 -12.10 -1.37 9.56
C ILE A 68 -12.05 -2.89 9.79
N ASP A 69 -12.87 -3.62 9.05
CA ASP A 69 -12.99 -5.07 9.09
C ASP A 69 -13.30 -5.59 7.68
N TYR A 70 -12.92 -6.82 7.36
CA TYR A 70 -13.33 -7.43 6.09
C TYR A 70 -14.64 -8.17 6.27
N LYS A 71 -15.69 -7.54 5.75
CA LYS A 71 -16.97 -8.20 5.54
C LYS A 71 -17.01 -8.78 4.14
N ALA A 72 -17.50 -10.02 4.02
CA ALA A 72 -17.64 -10.68 2.73
C ALA A 72 -18.50 -9.87 1.73
N GLU A 73 -19.50 -9.15 2.23
CA GLU A 73 -20.36 -8.26 1.45
C GLU A 73 -19.63 -7.06 0.82
N ASP A 74 -18.52 -6.63 1.42
CA ASP A 74 -17.72 -5.48 0.95
C ASP A 74 -16.52 -5.90 0.08
N ILE A 75 -16.27 -7.19 -0.12
CA ILE A 75 -15.09 -7.68 -0.88
C ILE A 75 -15.00 -6.98 -2.23
N ASN A 76 -16.08 -6.99 -3.02
CA ASN A 76 -16.08 -6.39 -4.36
C ASN A 76 -15.69 -4.91 -4.35
N LYS A 77 -16.15 -4.14 -3.35
CA LYS A 77 -15.76 -2.74 -3.17
C LYS A 77 -14.25 -2.61 -2.99
N TRP A 78 -13.63 -3.43 -2.14
CA TRP A 78 -12.19 -3.39 -1.91
C TRP A 78 -11.40 -3.83 -3.15
N GLN A 79 -11.86 -4.88 -3.84
CA GLN A 79 -11.23 -5.34 -5.08
C GLN A 79 -11.24 -4.23 -6.13
N ASP A 80 -12.37 -3.54 -6.29
CA ASP A 80 -12.53 -2.45 -7.27
C ASP A 80 -11.65 -1.25 -6.94
N ILE A 81 -11.52 -0.89 -5.66
CA ILE A 81 -10.61 0.20 -5.23
C ILE A 81 -9.17 -0.14 -5.60
N ILE A 82 -8.70 -1.35 -5.28
CA ILE A 82 -7.33 -1.77 -5.57
C ILE A 82 -7.08 -1.77 -7.08
N ARG A 83 -7.96 -2.42 -7.85
CA ARG A 83 -7.81 -2.54 -9.32
C ARG A 83 -7.72 -1.18 -9.99
N ASN A 84 -8.57 -0.23 -9.57
CA ASN A 84 -8.72 1.02 -10.28
C ASN A 84 -7.76 2.10 -9.79
N ASN A 85 -7.46 2.14 -8.49
CA ASN A 85 -6.74 3.26 -7.88
C ASN A 85 -5.26 2.94 -7.63
N PHE A 86 -4.88 1.68 -7.44
CA PHE A 86 -3.53 1.36 -6.98
C PHE A 86 -2.57 1.02 -8.13
N VAL A 87 -1.30 1.30 -7.92
CA VAL A 87 -0.16 0.88 -8.74
C VAL A 87 0.79 0.13 -7.83
N ILE A 88 1.23 -1.05 -8.26
CA ILE A 88 2.10 -1.92 -7.48
C ILE A 88 3.39 -2.06 -8.27
N HIS A 89 4.52 -1.80 -7.60
CA HIS A 89 5.81 -1.76 -8.29
C HIS A 89 6.79 -2.75 -7.68
N ASN A 90 7.45 -3.50 -8.56
CA ASN A 90 8.53 -4.43 -8.24
C ASN A 90 8.12 -5.51 -7.23
N ALA A 91 6.83 -5.88 -7.20
CA ALA A 91 6.34 -7.04 -6.46
C ALA A 91 6.61 -8.32 -7.26
N LEU A 92 6.56 -9.48 -6.58
CA LEU A 92 6.56 -10.78 -7.25
C LEU A 92 5.39 -10.89 -8.25
N PHE A 93 4.26 -10.26 -7.91
CA PHE A 93 3.08 -10.11 -8.76
C PHE A 93 2.72 -8.63 -8.88
N ASP A 94 3.38 -7.87 -9.74
CA ASP A 94 3.22 -6.41 -9.88
C ASP A 94 1.88 -5.93 -10.50
N SER A 95 0.85 -6.76 -10.45
CA SER A 95 -0.49 -6.46 -10.94
C SER A 95 -1.43 -6.10 -9.78
N PRO A 96 -2.07 -4.92 -9.79
CA PRO A 96 -3.16 -4.60 -8.86
C PRO A 96 -4.29 -5.64 -8.88
N LYS A 97 -4.50 -6.32 -10.02
CA LYS A 97 -5.48 -7.41 -10.12
C LYS A 97 -5.15 -8.55 -9.15
N TYR A 98 -3.89 -8.95 -9.05
CA TYR A 98 -3.47 -10.00 -8.11
C TYR A 98 -3.85 -9.62 -6.69
N TYR A 99 -3.42 -8.45 -6.22
CA TYR A 99 -3.71 -7.99 -4.86
C TYR A 99 -5.20 -7.76 -4.60
N SER A 100 -5.97 -7.40 -5.62
CA SER A 100 -7.43 -7.31 -5.51
C SER A 100 -8.09 -8.67 -5.32
N GLU A 101 -7.52 -9.74 -5.85
CA GLU A 101 -8.06 -11.10 -5.73
C GLU A 101 -7.60 -11.75 -4.41
N GLU A 102 -6.39 -11.44 -3.96
CA GLU A 102 -5.81 -11.92 -2.70
C GLU A 102 -6.48 -11.34 -1.45
N ILE A 103 -7.15 -10.19 -1.59
CA ILE A 103 -7.79 -9.50 -0.47
C ILE A 103 -9.09 -10.20 -0.06
N THR A 104 -8.92 -11.32 0.65
CA THR A 104 -9.98 -12.22 1.12
C THR A 104 -9.93 -12.35 2.64
N GLY A 105 -10.74 -13.22 3.23
CA GLY A 105 -10.88 -13.38 4.70
C GLY A 105 -9.57 -13.56 5.48
N ASP A 106 -8.47 -14.00 4.86
CA ASP A 106 -7.15 -14.09 5.53
C ASP A 106 -6.40 -12.75 5.58
N ALA A 107 -6.73 -11.79 4.71
CA ALA A 107 -6.24 -10.42 4.79
C ALA A 107 -6.74 -9.70 6.07
N VAL A 108 -7.79 -10.23 6.73
CA VAL A 108 -8.28 -9.79 8.05
C VAL A 108 -7.16 -9.82 9.08
N TYR A 109 -6.32 -10.85 9.05
CA TYR A 109 -5.20 -10.98 9.97
C TYR A 109 -4.26 -9.76 9.90
N TRP A 110 -3.94 -9.35 8.67
CA TRP A 110 -3.04 -8.22 8.42
C TRP A 110 -3.71 -6.86 8.69
N ALA A 111 -5.03 -6.74 8.50
CA ALA A 111 -5.74 -5.50 8.79
C ALA A 111 -5.76 -5.15 10.28
N GLY A 112 -5.66 -6.11 11.19
CA GLY A 112 -5.49 -5.84 12.62
C GLY A 112 -4.14 -5.20 12.94
N GLU A 113 -3.07 -5.72 12.33
CA GLU A 113 -1.69 -5.41 12.69
C GLU A 113 -1.14 -4.14 12.00
N VAL A 114 -1.60 -3.84 10.78
CA VAL A 114 -1.11 -2.69 10.01
C VAL A 114 -1.60 -1.36 10.61
N GLN A 115 -0.67 -0.45 10.91
CA GLN A 115 -0.99 0.84 11.52
C GLN A 115 -0.04 1.96 11.07
N GLU A 116 -0.50 3.19 11.20
CA GLU A 116 0.38 4.37 11.15
C GLU A 116 1.02 4.57 12.50
N VAL A 117 2.32 4.84 12.53
CA VAL A 117 3.08 5.13 13.74
C VAL A 117 3.83 6.45 13.60
N GLU A 118 4.16 7.06 14.74
CA GLU A 118 4.94 8.30 14.80
C GLU A 118 6.43 8.08 14.52
#